data_AF-A0A1Q5SUG6-F1
#
_entry.id   AF-A0A1Q5SUG6-F1
#
_cell.length_a   1.000
_cell.length_b   1.000
_cell.length_c   1.000
_cell.angle_alpha   90.00
_cell.angle_beta   90.00
_cell.angle_gamma   90.00
#
_symmetry.space_group_name_H-M   'P 1'
#
loop_
_entity.id
_entity.type
_entity.pdbx_description
1 polymer ?
#
loop_
_entity_poly.entity_id
_entity_poly.type
_entity_poly.pdbx_seq_one_letter_code
_entity_poly.pdbx_strand_id
1 'polypeptide(L)'
;MEDPSPSQLLRFTLTSSNPLSSETKSDSLLRERILSLIDAEWVSGNPPPALWCALKGVHPTTRKEEAKRLHSVNDISSLRTVIERLAVDKQGAKLLHSYFNATGVVRRCEENNTYSELVSALGDITTRLIRLELPRLGTDHGLQYAALDLSMPAFQSFLHDRQESFAPPLSFANAGSVINALFESIESVLFERPNYDTRYILASLTGEGEQAPREHPTLHEILHGSRDKDRRNWATYLCVLARLHSRDALITSWKQYMANFDRTSQDACHLAYNVVLALVRSRRSDEAAVLLEDISQRSKDNLPHIATLRNVQTLLEDPMVSEALPDLVKGCHYEELLESRLVDMESRLGIRWEELQWSAKGKGHVGITPDSPWTVFKDQPLLTIDGNCAGYEDPVRLWSEVQARGCSKSRNDLRQIVDVLNEQDGTAQRVAVWPVDQEMQDFFQSHFPSVEFQWNPEHSPLEFSETPLPALYDRSDKCTPATLGLLRARAAVNGVPQDTNKCLRLIQLGTLDMRFGAEDEWLRSGYIVAWDRQFGEMIALYVGAGSGIIDRGPTSPNAPFGAIVHIRPAQVSSNEHWPSDRHSRMPARSYYLDLDPSPDLGFR
;
A
#
# COMPACT_ATOMS: atom_id res chain seq x y z
N MET A 1 -29.05 10.63 -25.37
CA MET A 1 -28.70 12.06 -25.52
C MET A 1 -29.03 12.74 -24.21
N GLU A 2 -28.13 13.57 -23.69
CA GLU A 2 -28.12 13.98 -22.28
C GLU A 2 -28.84 15.32 -22.04
N ASP A 3 -29.63 15.41 -20.97
CA ASP A 3 -30.17 16.68 -20.47
C ASP A 3 -29.09 17.43 -19.65
N PRO A 4 -29.03 18.78 -19.70
CA PRO A 4 -27.96 19.56 -19.06
C PRO A 4 -28.06 19.59 -17.52
N SER A 5 -26.93 19.66 -16.81
CA SER A 5 -26.94 19.78 -15.34
C SER A 5 -27.35 21.19 -14.86
N PRO A 6 -27.82 21.35 -13.61
CA PRO A 6 -28.15 22.67 -13.05
C PRO A 6 -26.97 23.66 -13.08
N SER A 7 -25.74 23.20 -12.85
CA SER A 7 -24.55 24.05 -12.92
C SER A 7 -24.20 24.43 -14.36
N GLN A 8 -24.41 23.54 -15.34
CA GLN A 8 -24.24 23.86 -16.76
C GLN A 8 -25.27 24.89 -17.23
N LEU A 9 -26.52 24.79 -16.79
CA LEU A 9 -27.58 25.78 -17.07
C LEU A 9 -27.26 27.15 -16.44
N LEU A 10 -26.81 27.17 -15.18
CA LEU A 10 -26.42 28.40 -14.49
C LEU A 10 -25.18 29.03 -15.13
N ARG A 11 -24.16 28.23 -15.46
CA ARG A 11 -22.96 28.71 -16.13
C ARG A 11 -23.34 29.32 -17.48
N PHE A 12 -24.14 28.62 -18.27
CA PHE A 12 -24.60 29.10 -19.56
C PHE A 12 -25.39 30.40 -19.45
N THR A 13 -26.36 30.49 -18.55
CA THR A 13 -27.13 31.74 -18.34
C THR A 13 -26.23 32.91 -17.94
N LEU A 14 -25.22 32.67 -17.09
CA LEU A 14 -24.26 33.70 -16.65
C LEU A 14 -23.20 34.06 -17.71
N THR A 15 -22.78 33.13 -18.55
CA THR A 15 -21.70 33.34 -19.55
C THR A 15 -22.21 33.58 -20.97
N SER A 16 -23.52 33.47 -21.22
CA SER A 16 -24.17 33.67 -22.53
C SER A 16 -23.87 35.01 -23.23
N SER A 17 -23.28 35.97 -22.51
CA SER A 17 -22.87 37.28 -23.05
C SER A 17 -21.53 37.27 -23.79
N ASN A 18 -20.69 36.24 -23.63
CA ASN A 18 -19.36 36.19 -24.25
C ASN A 18 -19.17 34.90 -25.08
N PRO A 19 -19.07 34.97 -26.41
CA PRO A 19 -18.77 33.80 -27.23
C PRO A 19 -17.31 33.37 -26.97
N LEU A 20 -17.12 32.14 -26.46
CA LEU A 20 -15.80 31.52 -26.39
C LEU A 20 -15.37 31.09 -27.80
N SER A 21 -14.20 31.56 -28.23
CA SER A 21 -13.65 31.37 -29.58
C SER A 21 -13.16 29.95 -29.89
N SER A 22 -13.46 28.95 -29.05
CA SER A 22 -13.01 27.57 -29.21
C SER A 22 -14.08 26.55 -28.78
N GLU A 23 -15.34 26.74 -29.16
CA GLU A 23 -16.39 25.75 -28.90
C GLU A 23 -16.17 24.47 -29.73
N THR A 24 -16.14 23.33 -29.05
CA THR A 24 -16.17 22.02 -29.71
C THR A 24 -17.59 21.67 -30.18
N LYS A 25 -17.75 20.75 -31.13
CA LYS A 25 -19.07 20.33 -31.68
C LYS A 25 -20.06 19.83 -30.62
N SER A 26 -19.59 19.32 -29.48
CA SER A 26 -20.46 18.91 -28.36
C SER A 26 -21.01 20.11 -27.59
N ASP A 27 -20.22 21.19 -27.46
CA ASP A 27 -20.59 22.40 -26.74
C ASP A 27 -21.70 23.17 -27.49
N SER A 28 -21.65 23.18 -28.84
CA SER A 28 -22.69 23.82 -29.66
C SER A 28 -24.05 23.12 -29.57
N LEU A 29 -24.07 21.79 -29.49
CA LEU A 29 -25.31 21.01 -29.35
C LEU A 29 -25.92 21.12 -27.94
N LEU A 30 -25.07 21.14 -26.90
CA LEU A 30 -25.51 21.39 -25.53
C LEU A 30 -26.09 22.80 -25.40
N ARG A 31 -25.46 23.79 -26.05
CA ARG A 31 -25.92 25.17 -26.14
C ARG A 31 -27.28 25.31 -26.81
N GLU A 32 -27.50 24.67 -27.97
CA GLU A 32 -28.82 24.65 -28.64
C GLU A 32 -29.90 24.04 -27.74
N ARG A 33 -29.60 22.96 -27.02
CA ARG A 33 -30.52 22.31 -26.10
C ARG A 33 -30.88 23.22 -24.92
N ILE A 34 -29.90 23.89 -24.31
CA ILE A 34 -30.12 24.83 -23.21
C ILE A 34 -31.01 25.99 -23.67
N LEU A 35 -30.74 26.54 -24.86
CA LEU A 35 -31.58 27.60 -25.44
C LEU A 35 -33.01 27.10 -25.68
N SER A 36 -33.18 25.89 -26.22
CA SER A 36 -34.52 25.31 -26.44
C SER A 36 -35.30 25.08 -25.13
N LEU A 37 -34.62 24.74 -24.03
CA LEU A 37 -35.22 24.57 -22.71
C LEU A 37 -35.62 25.91 -22.11
N ILE A 38 -34.76 26.92 -22.24
CA ILE A 38 -35.05 28.30 -21.80
C ILE A 38 -36.23 28.86 -22.58
N ASP A 39 -36.25 28.71 -23.91
CA ASP A 39 -37.32 29.21 -24.77
C ASP A 39 -38.66 28.51 -24.54
N ALA A 40 -38.63 27.22 -24.16
CA ALA A 40 -39.84 26.46 -23.84
C ALA A 40 -40.44 26.82 -22.47
N GLU A 41 -39.62 27.18 -21.47
CA GLU A 41 -40.09 27.50 -20.11
C GLU A 41 -40.25 29.01 -19.85
N TRP A 42 -39.56 29.89 -20.58
CA TRP A 42 -39.72 31.35 -20.52
C TRP A 42 -40.63 31.88 -21.65
N VAL A 43 -41.93 31.80 -21.42
CA VAL A 43 -42.91 32.48 -22.29
C VAL A 43 -42.85 33.99 -22.02
N SER A 44 -42.60 34.78 -23.06
CA SER A 44 -42.52 36.25 -22.99
C SER A 44 -43.80 36.85 -22.37
N GLY A 45 -43.67 37.52 -21.21
CA GLY A 45 -44.77 38.27 -20.59
C GLY A 45 -44.96 38.03 -19.08
N ASN A 46 -44.30 37.03 -18.49
CA ASN A 46 -44.28 36.83 -17.03
C ASN A 46 -42.88 37.10 -16.46
N PRO A 47 -42.76 37.62 -15.21
CA PRO A 47 -41.47 37.65 -14.55
C PRO A 47 -40.94 36.22 -14.47
N PRO A 48 -39.66 35.98 -14.79
CA PRO A 48 -39.11 34.64 -14.74
C PRO A 48 -39.35 34.09 -13.33
N PRO A 49 -39.86 32.85 -13.17
CA PRO A 49 -39.81 32.21 -11.86
C PRO A 49 -38.37 32.31 -11.38
N ALA A 50 -38.16 32.56 -10.07
CA ALA A 50 -36.81 32.62 -9.50
C ALA A 50 -35.99 31.50 -10.13
N LEU A 51 -34.82 31.77 -10.71
CA LEU A 51 -34.02 30.83 -11.53
C LEU A 51 -34.00 29.39 -10.95
N TRP A 52 -34.01 29.31 -9.62
CA TRP A 52 -34.14 28.09 -8.82
C TRP A 52 -35.42 27.25 -9.02
N CYS A 53 -36.58 27.84 -9.31
CA CYS A 53 -37.83 27.15 -9.59
C CYS A 53 -37.87 26.54 -11.01
N ALA A 54 -37.20 27.15 -12.00
CA ALA A 54 -37.00 26.55 -13.32
C ALA A 54 -35.94 25.42 -13.27
N LEU A 55 -34.85 25.63 -12.53
CA LEU A 55 -33.82 24.59 -12.28
C LEU A 55 -34.33 23.41 -11.44
N LYS A 56 -35.40 23.60 -10.65
CA LYS A 56 -36.09 22.52 -9.92
C LYS A 56 -36.82 21.53 -10.84
N GLY A 57 -36.99 21.85 -12.13
CA GLY A 57 -37.70 21.03 -13.12
C GLY A 57 -36.84 20.04 -13.91
N VAL A 58 -35.50 20.11 -13.80
CA VAL A 58 -34.59 19.17 -14.49
C VAL A 58 -34.51 17.85 -13.72
N HIS A 59 -35.64 17.16 -13.62
CA HIS A 59 -35.64 15.77 -13.22
C HIS A 59 -35.14 14.95 -14.40
N PRO A 60 -34.14 14.06 -14.24
CA PRO A 60 -33.90 13.06 -15.26
C PRO A 60 -35.21 12.29 -15.45
N THR A 61 -35.67 12.23 -16.70
CA THR A 61 -36.90 11.51 -17.11
C THR A 61 -36.91 10.06 -16.59
N THR A 62 -35.73 9.50 -16.36
CA THR A 62 -35.48 8.17 -15.78
C THR A 62 -34.41 8.20 -14.67
N ARG A 63 -34.79 8.58 -13.43
CA ARG A 63 -33.88 8.62 -12.25
C ARG A 63 -33.07 7.35 -12.00
N LYS A 64 -33.65 6.17 -12.30
CA LYS A 64 -32.93 4.89 -12.19
C LYS A 64 -31.81 4.77 -13.22
N GLU A 65 -31.99 5.30 -14.43
CA GLU A 65 -30.96 5.30 -15.46
C GLU A 65 -29.83 6.26 -15.08
N GLU A 66 -30.16 7.43 -14.54
CA GLU A 66 -29.16 8.37 -14.03
C GLU A 66 -28.36 7.75 -12.86
N ALA A 67 -29.02 7.04 -11.95
CA ALA A 67 -28.32 6.30 -10.88
C ALA A 67 -27.45 5.16 -11.44
N LYS A 68 -27.87 4.49 -12.52
CA LYS A 68 -27.05 3.47 -13.20
C LYS A 68 -25.79 4.06 -13.83
N ARG A 69 -25.77 5.35 -14.20
CA ARG A 69 -24.55 6.00 -14.73
C ARG A 69 -23.40 6.01 -13.73
N LEU A 70 -23.65 5.85 -12.43
CA LEU A 70 -22.58 5.69 -11.45
C LEU A 70 -21.63 4.51 -11.78
N HIS A 71 -22.10 3.48 -12.50
CA HIS A 71 -21.25 2.38 -12.98
C HIS A 71 -20.20 2.82 -14.01
N SER A 72 -20.47 3.87 -14.79
CA SER A 72 -19.57 4.38 -15.83
C SER A 72 -18.77 5.62 -15.41
N VAL A 73 -18.95 6.09 -14.17
CA VAL A 73 -18.22 7.25 -13.65
C VAL A 73 -16.83 6.83 -13.20
N ASN A 74 -15.82 7.54 -13.74
CA ASN A 74 -14.39 7.31 -13.47
C ASN A 74 -13.65 8.56 -12.97
N ASP A 75 -14.34 9.70 -12.83
CA ASP A 75 -13.75 10.96 -12.39
C ASP A 75 -14.73 11.82 -11.58
N ILE A 76 -14.20 12.77 -10.79
CA ILE A 76 -14.99 13.62 -9.90
C ILE A 76 -15.93 14.56 -10.66
N SER A 77 -15.59 15.02 -11.87
CA SER A 77 -16.44 15.93 -12.63
C SER A 77 -17.70 15.24 -13.13
N SER A 78 -17.56 14.00 -13.62
CA SER A 78 -18.67 13.12 -13.97
C SER A 78 -19.50 12.76 -12.74
N LEU A 79 -18.85 12.46 -11.61
CA LEU A 79 -19.53 12.18 -10.34
C LEU A 79 -20.38 13.36 -9.87
N ARG A 80 -19.82 14.58 -9.88
CA ARG A 80 -20.52 15.82 -9.52
C ARG A 80 -21.75 16.01 -10.40
N THR A 81 -21.64 15.78 -11.70
CA THR A 81 -22.76 15.90 -12.65
C THR A 81 -23.92 14.95 -12.32
N VAL A 82 -23.61 13.69 -12.03
CA VAL A 82 -24.64 12.68 -11.66
C VAL A 82 -25.28 13.04 -10.31
N ILE A 83 -24.48 13.48 -9.33
CA ILE A 83 -24.98 13.87 -8.01
C ILE A 83 -25.86 15.11 -8.11
N GLU A 84 -25.49 16.11 -8.92
CA GLU A 84 -26.31 17.29 -9.14
C GLU A 84 -27.72 16.97 -9.64
N ARG A 85 -27.85 15.92 -10.46
CA ARG A 85 -29.13 15.45 -11.03
C ARG A 85 -29.93 14.57 -10.07
N LEU A 86 -29.26 13.83 -9.18
CA LEU A 86 -29.91 12.92 -8.22
C LEU A 86 -30.24 13.61 -6.88
N ALA A 87 -29.41 14.53 -6.41
CA ALA A 87 -29.57 15.25 -5.14
C ALA A 87 -30.52 16.46 -5.27
N VAL A 88 -31.73 16.19 -5.77
CA VAL A 88 -32.81 17.18 -5.94
C VAL A 88 -33.96 16.92 -4.95
N ASP A 89 -34.24 15.64 -4.66
CA ASP A 89 -35.29 15.25 -3.72
C ASP A 89 -34.91 13.99 -2.90
N LYS A 90 -35.75 13.63 -1.93
CA LYS A 90 -35.51 12.49 -1.02
C LYS A 90 -35.38 11.15 -1.75
N GLN A 91 -36.05 10.99 -2.90
CA GLN A 91 -36.05 9.71 -3.62
C GLN A 91 -34.81 9.56 -4.50
N GLY A 92 -34.36 10.64 -5.13
CA GLY A 92 -33.08 10.70 -5.83
C GLY A 92 -31.90 10.51 -4.86
N ALA A 93 -31.94 11.12 -3.68
CA ALA A 93 -30.92 10.90 -2.64
C ALA A 93 -30.87 9.45 -2.13
N LYS A 94 -32.02 8.77 -1.97
CA LYS A 94 -32.06 7.33 -1.64
C LYS A 94 -31.46 6.46 -2.73
N LEU A 95 -31.75 6.76 -4.01
CA LEU A 95 -31.15 6.05 -5.15
C LEU A 95 -29.64 6.30 -5.21
N LEU A 96 -29.21 7.54 -5.00
CA LEU A 96 -27.79 7.88 -4.90
C LEU A 96 -27.12 7.03 -3.81
N HIS A 97 -27.65 6.99 -2.59
CA HIS A 97 -27.08 6.19 -1.51
C HIS A 97 -26.97 4.69 -1.87
N SER A 98 -28.03 4.11 -2.46
CA SER A 98 -28.05 2.69 -2.84
C SER A 98 -27.02 2.34 -3.92
N TYR A 99 -26.85 3.19 -4.93
CA TYR A 99 -25.95 2.91 -6.05
C TYR A 99 -24.52 3.36 -5.74
N PHE A 100 -24.31 4.39 -4.92
CA PHE A 100 -22.99 4.91 -4.61
C PHE A 100 -22.08 3.83 -4.00
N ASN A 101 -22.60 3.08 -3.02
CA ASN A 101 -21.88 1.97 -2.41
C ASN A 101 -21.81 0.74 -3.33
N ALA A 102 -22.92 0.38 -3.98
CA ALA A 102 -23.00 -0.83 -4.80
C ALA A 102 -22.11 -0.77 -6.06
N THR A 103 -21.87 0.43 -6.58
CA THR A 103 -21.10 0.60 -7.82
C THR A 103 -19.60 0.72 -7.59
N GLY A 104 -19.11 0.93 -6.37
CA GLY A 104 -17.68 1.19 -6.14
C GLY A 104 -17.17 2.45 -6.85
N VAL A 105 -18.03 3.45 -7.08
CA VAL A 105 -17.71 4.63 -7.90
C VAL A 105 -16.52 5.45 -7.37
N VAL A 106 -16.36 5.53 -6.05
CA VAL A 106 -15.25 6.28 -5.44
C VAL A 106 -13.91 5.62 -5.75
N ARG A 107 -13.84 4.28 -5.70
CA ARG A 107 -12.64 3.52 -6.02
C ARG A 107 -12.22 3.70 -7.48
N ARG A 108 -13.17 3.82 -8.42
CA ARG A 108 -12.85 4.17 -9.83
C ARG A 108 -12.37 5.62 -9.97
N CYS A 109 -12.98 6.55 -9.24
CA CYS A 109 -12.54 7.94 -9.26
C CYS A 109 -11.11 8.11 -8.71
N GLU A 110 -10.65 7.22 -7.83
CA GLU A 110 -9.29 7.20 -7.30
C GLU A 110 -8.20 7.02 -8.37
N GLU A 111 -8.51 6.42 -9.52
CA GLU A 111 -7.55 6.25 -10.63
C GLU A 111 -7.16 7.60 -11.26
N ASN A 112 -8.10 8.54 -11.30
CA ASN A 112 -7.96 9.81 -12.03
C ASN A 112 -7.96 11.05 -11.14
N ASN A 113 -7.99 10.88 -9.81
CA ASN A 113 -8.09 11.98 -8.86
C ASN A 113 -7.21 11.72 -7.63
N THR A 114 -6.83 12.81 -6.97
CA THR A 114 -6.08 12.79 -5.70
C THR A 114 -6.99 12.49 -4.51
N TYR A 115 -6.41 12.02 -3.40
CA TYR A 115 -7.17 11.81 -2.17
C TYR A 115 -7.77 13.12 -1.63
N SER A 116 -7.01 14.20 -1.65
CA SER A 116 -7.52 15.54 -1.29
C SER A 116 -8.72 15.98 -2.12
N GLU A 117 -8.72 15.71 -3.43
CA GLU A 117 -9.87 16.05 -4.29
C GLU A 117 -11.08 15.17 -3.97
N LEU A 118 -10.87 13.87 -3.71
CA LEU A 118 -11.94 12.95 -3.31
C LEU A 118 -12.55 13.36 -1.96
N VAL A 119 -11.71 13.68 -0.98
CA VAL A 119 -12.14 14.17 0.34
C VAL A 119 -12.95 15.45 0.21
N SER A 120 -12.47 16.41 -0.57
CA SER A 120 -13.20 17.66 -0.85
C SER A 120 -14.53 17.38 -1.54
N ALA A 121 -14.57 16.52 -2.56
CA ALA A 121 -15.79 16.18 -3.27
C ALA A 121 -16.82 15.50 -2.35
N LEU A 122 -16.39 14.53 -1.52
CA LEU A 122 -17.26 13.86 -0.54
C LEU A 122 -17.79 14.85 0.51
N GLY A 123 -16.97 15.81 0.92
CA GLY A 123 -17.36 16.91 1.79
C GLY A 123 -18.45 17.77 1.15
N ASP A 124 -18.23 18.26 -0.07
CA ASP A 124 -19.18 19.06 -0.84
C ASP A 124 -20.54 18.36 -0.99
N ILE A 125 -20.51 17.05 -1.31
CA ILE A 125 -21.70 16.22 -1.45
C ILE A 125 -22.47 16.15 -0.13
N THR A 126 -21.76 15.89 0.97
CA THR A 126 -22.34 15.76 2.30
C THR A 126 -22.96 17.08 2.76
N THR A 127 -22.23 18.19 2.63
CA THR A 127 -22.73 19.54 2.94
C THR A 127 -23.97 19.89 2.12
N ARG A 128 -23.98 19.54 0.83
CA ARG A 128 -25.14 19.77 -0.05
C ARG A 128 -26.36 18.98 0.43
N LEU A 129 -26.21 17.70 0.75
CA LEU A 129 -27.31 16.86 1.23
C LEU A 129 -27.87 17.38 2.56
N ILE A 130 -27.00 17.80 3.49
CA ILE A 130 -27.39 18.42 4.76
C ILE A 130 -28.17 19.72 4.51
N ARG A 131 -27.63 20.62 3.68
CA ARG A 131 -28.27 21.91 3.35
C ARG A 131 -29.65 21.74 2.70
N LEU A 132 -29.86 20.67 1.95
CA LEU A 132 -31.13 20.36 1.29
C LEU A 132 -32.07 19.50 2.16
N GLU A 133 -31.71 19.19 3.41
CA GLU A 133 -32.46 18.31 4.31
C GLU A 133 -32.77 16.94 3.69
N LEU A 134 -31.83 16.42 2.90
CA LEU A 134 -31.91 15.13 2.22
C LEU A 134 -31.23 14.02 3.04
N PRO A 135 -31.57 12.74 2.80
CA PRO A 135 -30.85 11.61 3.40
C PRO A 135 -29.33 11.75 3.20
N ARG A 136 -28.58 11.69 4.30
CA ARG A 136 -27.12 11.83 4.31
C ARG A 136 -26.47 10.63 3.62
N LEU A 137 -25.35 10.85 2.94
CA LEU A 137 -24.53 9.79 2.37
C LEU A 137 -23.80 9.06 3.51
N GLY A 138 -23.46 7.78 3.33
CA GLY A 138 -22.61 7.08 4.29
C GLY A 138 -21.23 7.75 4.37
N THR A 139 -20.77 8.05 5.58
CA THR A 139 -19.50 8.77 5.81
C THR A 139 -18.28 7.85 5.80
N ASP A 140 -18.45 6.52 5.65
CA ASP A 140 -17.36 5.54 5.71
C ASP A 140 -16.25 5.81 4.68
N HIS A 141 -16.64 6.08 3.43
CA HIS A 141 -15.68 6.46 2.38
C HIS A 141 -15.02 7.80 2.70
N GLY A 142 -15.77 8.78 3.23
CA GLY A 142 -15.22 10.07 3.65
C GLY A 142 -14.12 9.92 4.72
N LEU A 143 -14.38 9.09 5.73
CA LEU A 143 -13.41 8.75 6.78
C LEU A 143 -12.19 8.03 6.23
N GLN A 144 -12.39 7.03 5.38
CA GLN A 144 -11.30 6.26 4.78
C GLN A 144 -10.40 7.14 3.92
N TYR A 145 -10.96 7.96 3.02
CA TYR A 145 -10.16 8.83 2.16
C TYR A 145 -9.54 10.00 2.94
N ALA A 146 -10.19 10.51 3.99
CA ALA A 146 -9.58 11.49 4.88
C ALA A 146 -8.40 10.90 5.67
N ALA A 147 -8.48 9.62 6.05
CA ALA A 147 -7.36 8.89 6.62
C ALA A 147 -6.23 8.66 5.60
N LEU A 148 -6.56 8.29 4.35
CA LEU A 148 -5.58 8.12 3.27
C LEU A 148 -4.85 9.42 2.92
N ASP A 149 -5.53 10.56 3.01
CA ASP A 149 -4.96 11.89 2.79
C ASP A 149 -4.27 12.47 4.04
N LEU A 150 -4.45 11.83 5.21
CA LEU A 150 -4.13 12.37 6.53
C LEU A 150 -4.74 13.76 6.81
N SER A 151 -5.87 14.07 6.18
CA SER A 151 -6.61 15.30 6.40
C SER A 151 -7.44 15.21 7.68
N MET A 152 -6.80 15.45 8.82
CA MET A 152 -7.45 15.34 10.14
C MET A 152 -8.66 16.27 10.33
N PRO A 153 -8.70 17.52 9.80
CA PRO A 153 -9.91 18.34 9.89
C PRO A 153 -11.11 17.69 9.19
N ALA A 154 -10.91 17.17 7.97
CA ALA A 154 -11.97 16.48 7.24
C ALA A 154 -12.36 15.17 7.94
N PHE A 155 -11.37 14.44 8.48
CA PHE A 155 -11.58 13.22 9.25
C PHE A 155 -12.51 13.47 10.45
N GLN A 156 -12.24 14.52 11.25
CA GLN A 156 -13.08 14.90 12.39
C GLN A 156 -14.48 15.32 11.94
N SER A 157 -14.60 16.06 10.85
CA SER A 157 -15.91 16.46 10.30
C SER A 157 -16.74 15.23 9.92
N PHE A 158 -16.17 14.26 9.19
CA PHE A 158 -16.90 13.04 8.81
C PHE A 158 -17.22 12.14 10.01
N LEU A 159 -16.34 12.14 11.02
CA LEU A 159 -16.55 11.40 12.26
C LEU A 159 -17.74 11.97 13.04
N HIS A 160 -17.79 13.30 13.17
CA HIS A 160 -18.89 14.02 13.78
C HIS A 160 -20.20 13.82 13.02
N ASP A 161 -20.19 14.02 11.69
CA ASP A 161 -21.37 13.85 10.84
C ASP A 161 -21.93 12.43 10.95
N ARG A 162 -21.08 11.42 11.11
CA ARG A 162 -21.50 10.04 11.34
C ARG A 162 -22.32 9.89 12.61
N GLN A 163 -21.84 10.48 13.71
CA GLN A 163 -22.47 10.36 15.02
C GLN A 163 -23.85 11.03 15.04
N GLU A 164 -23.98 12.20 14.41
CA GLU A 164 -25.27 12.86 14.27
C GLU A 164 -26.27 12.07 13.40
N SER A 165 -25.78 11.28 12.44
CA SER A 165 -26.61 10.58 11.46
C SER A 165 -27.33 9.33 12.01
N PHE A 166 -27.26 9.07 13.33
CA PHE A 166 -27.73 7.83 13.97
C PHE A 166 -27.17 6.56 13.32
N ALA A 167 -26.03 6.65 12.64
CA ALA A 167 -25.34 5.49 12.10
C ALA A 167 -24.85 4.62 13.26
N PRO A 168 -24.67 3.30 13.04
CA PRO A 168 -24.04 2.45 14.03
C PRO A 168 -22.69 3.05 14.46
N PRO A 169 -22.40 3.09 15.78
CA PRO A 169 -21.12 3.60 16.26
C PRO A 169 -19.97 2.81 15.62
N LEU A 170 -18.87 3.50 15.35
CA LEU A 170 -17.67 2.82 14.88
C LEU A 170 -17.20 1.86 15.97
N SER A 171 -16.81 0.67 15.54
CA SER A 171 -16.24 -0.40 16.34
C SER A 171 -14.96 -0.87 15.67
N PHE A 172 -14.14 -1.64 16.39
CA PHE A 172 -12.98 -2.25 15.74
C PHE A 172 -13.38 -3.16 14.56
N ALA A 173 -14.56 -3.78 14.59
CA ALA A 173 -15.01 -4.64 13.51
C ALA A 173 -15.39 -3.87 12.22
N ASN A 174 -16.04 -2.71 12.32
CA ASN A 174 -16.47 -1.94 11.15
C ASN A 174 -15.49 -0.83 10.73
N ALA A 175 -14.49 -0.50 11.55
CA ALA A 175 -13.51 0.55 11.28
C ALA A 175 -12.22 0.04 10.59
N GLY A 176 -12.17 -1.24 10.18
CA GLY A 176 -10.96 -1.85 9.60
C GLY A 176 -10.37 -1.07 8.43
N SER A 177 -11.18 -0.65 7.47
CA SER A 177 -10.71 0.14 6.31
C SER A 177 -10.09 1.49 6.72
N VAL A 178 -10.67 2.14 7.73
CA VAL A 178 -10.19 3.43 8.25
C VAL A 178 -8.88 3.25 9.03
N ILE A 179 -8.81 2.24 9.91
CA ILE A 179 -7.62 1.94 10.70
C ILE A 179 -6.46 1.54 9.78
N ASN A 180 -6.71 0.69 8.79
CA ASN A 180 -5.71 0.29 7.80
C ASN A 180 -5.24 1.49 6.97
N ALA A 181 -6.17 2.34 6.51
CA ALA A 181 -5.83 3.57 5.79
C ALA A 181 -4.93 4.51 6.62
N LEU A 182 -5.23 4.69 7.90
CA LEU A 182 -4.39 5.48 8.82
C LEU A 182 -3.01 4.84 8.97
N PHE A 183 -2.95 3.53 9.22
CA PHE A 183 -1.69 2.81 9.39
C PHE A 183 -0.79 2.92 8.15
N GLU A 184 -1.32 2.62 6.97
CA GLU A 184 -0.55 2.68 5.72
C GLU A 184 -0.09 4.11 5.40
N SER A 185 -0.94 5.10 5.62
CA SER A 185 -0.62 6.51 5.34
C SER A 185 0.44 7.07 6.29
N ILE A 186 0.35 6.73 7.58
CA ILE A 186 1.36 7.12 8.57
C ILE A 186 2.70 6.46 8.27
N GLU A 187 2.71 5.16 7.94
CA GLU A 187 3.94 4.47 7.52
C GLU A 187 4.55 5.13 6.27
N SER A 188 3.74 5.46 5.27
CA SER A 188 4.17 6.09 4.03
C SER A 188 4.80 7.47 4.27
N VAL A 189 4.11 8.35 5.01
CA VAL A 189 4.62 9.69 5.30
C VAL A 189 5.89 9.64 6.16
N LEU A 190 5.95 8.77 7.17
CA LEU A 190 7.14 8.64 8.02
C LEU A 190 8.32 7.99 7.29
N PHE A 191 8.06 7.17 6.28
CA PHE A 191 9.11 6.64 5.41
C PHE A 191 9.68 7.75 4.52
N GLU A 192 8.81 8.55 3.88
CA GLU A 192 9.24 9.65 3.01
C GLU A 192 9.87 10.82 3.79
N ARG A 193 9.33 11.14 4.96
CA ARG A 193 9.75 12.25 5.82
C ARG A 193 9.94 11.73 7.24
N PRO A 194 11.13 11.22 7.60
CA PRO A 194 11.38 10.68 8.94
C PRO A 194 11.13 11.67 10.09
N ASN A 195 11.22 12.97 9.82
CA ASN A 195 11.00 14.05 10.79
C ASN A 195 9.60 14.69 10.68
N TYR A 196 8.64 14.02 10.05
CA TYR A 196 7.27 14.53 9.94
C TYR A 196 6.62 14.69 11.32
N ASP A 197 5.97 15.84 11.56
CA ASP A 197 5.31 16.12 12.82
C ASP A 197 3.97 15.37 12.91
N THR A 198 3.94 14.31 13.70
CA THR A 198 2.75 13.46 13.90
C THR A 198 1.86 13.95 15.04
N ARG A 199 2.25 14.98 15.79
CA ARG A 199 1.53 15.43 17.00
C ARG A 199 0.09 15.84 16.72
N TYR A 200 -0.16 16.48 15.59
CA TYR A 200 -1.51 16.89 15.19
C TYR A 200 -2.41 15.69 14.85
N ILE A 201 -1.85 14.66 14.22
CA ILE A 201 -2.55 13.39 13.93
C ILE A 201 -2.89 12.69 15.25
N LEU A 202 -1.89 12.58 16.14
CA LEU A 202 -2.09 11.99 17.46
C LEU A 202 -3.21 12.72 18.22
N ALA A 203 -3.12 14.04 18.35
CA ALA A 203 -4.10 14.85 19.06
C ALA A 203 -5.52 14.71 18.50
N SER A 204 -5.65 14.55 17.18
CA SER A 204 -6.93 14.32 16.53
C SER A 204 -7.50 12.92 16.84
N LEU A 205 -6.65 11.90 16.89
CA LEU A 205 -7.10 10.52 17.10
C LEU A 205 -7.36 10.16 18.56
N THR A 206 -6.55 10.68 19.49
CA THR A 206 -6.58 10.32 20.92
C THR A 206 -7.02 11.45 21.84
N GLY A 207 -6.96 12.70 21.39
CA GLY A 207 -7.18 13.86 22.25
C GLY A 207 -5.98 14.20 23.14
N GLU A 208 -4.83 13.53 22.94
CA GLU A 208 -3.60 13.81 23.68
C GLU A 208 -2.91 15.09 23.16
N GLY A 209 -2.43 15.94 24.08
CA GLY A 209 -1.63 17.12 23.76
C GLY A 209 -2.40 18.45 23.66
N GLU A 210 -1.66 19.55 23.51
CA GLU A 210 -2.22 20.91 23.53
C GLU A 210 -3.06 21.26 22.30
N GLN A 211 -2.87 20.54 21.19
CA GLN A 211 -3.56 20.75 19.91
C GLN A 211 -4.85 19.91 19.78
N ALA A 212 -5.31 19.27 20.86
CA ALA A 212 -6.48 18.41 20.84
C ALA A 212 -7.77 19.19 20.52
N PRO A 213 -8.58 18.75 19.53
CA PRO A 213 -9.93 19.26 19.36
C PRO A 213 -10.75 18.90 20.61
N ARG A 214 -11.19 19.90 21.37
CA ARG A 214 -11.91 19.66 22.65
C ARG A 214 -13.42 19.49 22.51
N GLU A 215 -13.95 19.71 21.31
CA GLU A 215 -15.39 19.88 21.11
C GLU A 215 -16.10 18.58 20.69
N HIS A 216 -15.37 17.56 20.25
CA HIS A 216 -15.93 16.32 19.69
C HIS A 216 -15.21 15.07 20.19
N PRO A 217 -15.93 13.92 20.30
CA PRO A 217 -15.33 12.66 20.72
C PRO A 217 -14.31 12.17 19.70
N THR A 218 -13.19 11.67 20.21
CA THR A 218 -12.06 11.23 19.38
C THR A 218 -12.28 9.83 18.82
N LEU A 219 -11.52 9.43 17.79
CA LEU A 219 -11.59 8.05 17.28
C LEU A 219 -11.30 7.04 18.40
N HIS A 220 -10.32 7.33 19.27
CA HIS A 220 -9.98 6.48 20.40
C HIS A 220 -11.18 6.24 21.33
N GLU A 221 -11.88 7.31 21.74
CA GLU A 221 -13.05 7.22 22.62
C GLU A 221 -14.18 6.42 21.97
N ILE A 222 -14.44 6.64 20.68
CA ILE A 222 -15.50 5.96 19.93
C ILE A 222 -15.23 4.46 19.84
N LEU A 223 -14.02 4.07 19.44
CA LEU A 223 -13.63 2.66 19.29
C LEU A 223 -13.69 1.91 20.62
N HIS A 224 -13.20 2.53 21.70
CA HIS A 224 -13.21 1.93 23.04
C HIS A 224 -14.59 1.94 23.71
N GLY A 225 -15.50 2.83 23.29
CA GLY A 225 -16.91 2.80 23.70
C GLY A 225 -17.71 1.65 23.09
N SER A 226 -17.20 1.01 22.04
CA SER A 226 -17.88 -0.10 21.37
C SER A 226 -17.66 -1.45 22.08
N ARG A 227 -18.69 -2.31 22.04
CA ARG A 227 -18.62 -3.68 22.57
C ARG A 227 -17.95 -4.65 21.59
N ASP A 228 -17.98 -4.33 20.31
CA ASP A 228 -17.49 -5.20 19.24
C ASP A 228 -16.00 -4.96 19.00
N LYS A 229 -15.20 -6.02 19.22
CA LYS A 229 -13.76 -5.97 19.32
C LYS A 229 -13.15 -7.00 18.37
N ASP A 230 -13.01 -6.60 17.11
CA ASP A 230 -12.17 -7.35 16.17
C ASP A 230 -10.69 -7.25 16.57
N ARG A 231 -10.05 -8.39 16.80
CA ARG A 231 -8.68 -8.44 17.33
C ARG A 231 -7.64 -7.91 16.33
N ARG A 232 -7.81 -8.18 15.03
CA ARG A 232 -6.84 -7.77 14.00
C ARG A 232 -6.85 -6.25 13.83
N ASN A 233 -8.03 -5.65 13.72
CA ASN A 233 -8.18 -4.20 13.59
C ASN A 233 -7.74 -3.49 14.88
N TRP A 234 -7.98 -4.08 16.05
CA TRP A 234 -7.48 -3.53 17.31
C TRP A 234 -5.95 -3.58 17.41
N ALA A 235 -5.32 -4.70 17.06
CA ALA A 235 -3.86 -4.78 16.98
C ALA A 235 -3.27 -3.78 15.99
N THR A 236 -3.90 -3.59 14.83
CA THR A 236 -3.48 -2.58 13.84
C THR A 236 -3.60 -1.16 14.40
N TYR A 237 -4.66 -0.86 15.14
CA TYR A 237 -4.81 0.41 15.84
C TYR A 237 -3.73 0.63 16.91
N LEU A 238 -3.33 -0.41 17.65
CA LEU A 238 -2.21 -0.35 18.59
C LEU A 238 -0.89 -0.05 17.85
N CYS A 239 -0.67 -0.62 16.67
CA CYS A 239 0.47 -0.26 15.81
C CYS A 239 0.42 1.23 15.41
N VAL A 240 -0.75 1.77 15.05
CA VAL A 240 -0.93 3.21 14.78
C VAL A 240 -0.51 4.05 16.00
N LEU A 241 -0.99 3.71 17.19
CA LEU A 241 -0.63 4.43 18.43
C LEU A 241 0.87 4.33 18.73
N ALA A 242 1.49 3.17 18.49
CA ALA A 242 2.93 2.97 18.65
C ALA A 242 3.74 3.89 17.71
N ARG A 243 3.33 3.98 16.43
CA ARG A 243 3.97 4.81 15.39
C ARG A 243 3.78 6.31 15.61
N LEU A 244 2.68 6.72 16.23
CA LEU A 244 2.39 8.10 16.60
C LEU A 244 3.03 8.52 17.94
N HIS A 245 3.81 7.64 18.58
CA HIS A 245 4.44 7.87 19.87
C HIS A 245 3.46 8.16 21.01
N SER A 246 2.22 7.66 20.92
CA SER A 246 1.29 7.69 22.05
C SER A 246 1.75 6.73 23.14
N ARG A 247 1.78 7.20 24.39
CA ARG A 247 2.15 6.38 25.55
C ARG A 247 0.92 5.98 26.36
N ASP A 248 0.11 6.94 26.77
CA ASP A 248 -1.01 6.69 27.68
C ASP A 248 -2.15 5.94 26.99
N ALA A 249 -2.56 6.38 25.80
CA ALA A 249 -3.58 5.67 25.02
C ALA A 249 -3.09 4.27 24.60
N LEU A 250 -1.81 4.12 24.25
CA LEU A 250 -1.24 2.81 23.90
C LEU A 250 -1.29 1.84 25.08
N ILE A 251 -0.74 2.21 26.25
CA ILE A 251 -0.69 1.33 27.43
C ILE A 251 -2.10 1.00 27.92
N THR A 252 -3.01 1.98 27.92
CA THR A 252 -4.40 1.76 28.34
C THR A 252 -5.12 0.81 27.40
N SER A 253 -4.97 1.02 26.09
CA SER A 253 -5.58 0.16 25.06
C SER A 253 -4.96 -1.25 25.07
N TRP A 254 -3.64 -1.35 25.27
CA TRP A 254 -2.90 -2.60 25.39
C TRP A 254 -3.39 -3.46 26.56
N LYS A 255 -3.55 -2.87 27.75
CA LYS A 255 -4.08 -3.59 28.93
C LYS A 255 -5.47 -4.19 28.67
N GLN A 256 -6.32 -3.43 27.97
CA GLN A 256 -7.65 -3.93 27.57
C GLN A 256 -7.57 -5.02 26.50
N TYR A 257 -6.65 -4.91 25.55
CA TYR A 257 -6.39 -5.92 24.52
C TYR A 257 -5.92 -7.23 25.16
N MET A 258 -4.95 -7.15 26.08
CA MET A 258 -4.37 -8.30 26.77
C MET A 258 -5.33 -8.99 27.74
N ALA A 259 -6.39 -8.32 28.20
CA ALA A 259 -7.40 -8.94 29.07
C ALA A 259 -8.12 -10.12 28.40
N ASN A 260 -8.23 -10.11 27.06
CA ASN A 260 -8.86 -11.16 26.27
C ASN A 260 -7.85 -11.88 25.36
N PHE A 261 -6.55 -11.85 25.71
CA PHE A 261 -5.50 -12.48 24.92
C PHE A 261 -5.61 -14.01 24.93
N ASP A 262 -5.49 -14.61 23.75
CA ASP A 262 -5.52 -16.07 23.58
C ASP A 262 -4.13 -16.59 23.21
N ARG A 263 -3.41 -17.06 24.23
CA ARG A 263 -2.07 -17.65 24.09
C ARG A 263 -2.01 -18.95 23.27
N THR A 264 -3.14 -19.58 22.96
CA THR A 264 -3.17 -20.83 22.17
C THR A 264 -3.33 -20.56 20.67
N SER A 265 -3.77 -19.36 20.31
CA SER A 265 -3.91 -18.94 18.93
C SER A 265 -2.61 -18.34 18.42
N GLN A 266 -2.02 -18.98 17.40
CA GLN A 266 -0.85 -18.44 16.70
C GLN A 266 -1.12 -17.02 16.17
N ASP A 267 -2.28 -16.81 15.55
CA ASP A 267 -2.67 -15.49 15.02
C ASP A 267 -2.73 -14.43 16.11
N ALA A 268 -3.31 -14.73 17.28
CA ALA A 268 -3.37 -13.78 18.38
C ALA A 268 -1.98 -13.41 18.91
N CYS A 269 -1.07 -14.38 19.00
CA CYS A 269 0.33 -14.15 19.39
C CYS A 269 1.06 -13.29 18.35
N HIS A 270 0.93 -13.63 17.07
CA HIS A 270 1.55 -12.88 15.96
C HIS A 270 1.04 -11.44 15.90
N LEU A 271 -0.26 -11.21 16.09
CA LEU A 271 -0.84 -9.85 16.19
C LEU A 271 -0.23 -9.05 17.35
N ALA A 272 -0.03 -9.67 18.52
CA ALA A 272 0.61 -9.01 19.66
C ALA A 272 2.09 -8.70 19.37
N TYR A 273 2.84 -9.62 18.77
CA TYR A 273 4.23 -9.39 18.38
C TYR A 273 4.37 -8.30 17.31
N ASN A 274 3.39 -8.13 16.41
CA ASN A 274 3.39 -7.04 15.44
C ASN A 274 3.34 -5.66 16.11
N VAL A 275 2.66 -5.53 17.26
CA VAL A 275 2.67 -4.28 18.06
C VAL A 275 4.07 -4.04 18.65
N VAL A 276 4.73 -5.09 19.16
CA VAL A 276 6.12 -5.01 19.65
C VAL A 276 7.08 -4.60 18.53
N LEU A 277 6.95 -5.22 17.33
CA LEU A 277 7.71 -4.85 16.14
C LEU A 277 7.49 -3.38 15.75
N ALA A 278 6.26 -2.86 15.85
CA ALA A 278 5.96 -1.46 15.57
C ALA A 278 6.67 -0.51 16.56
N LEU A 279 6.81 -0.89 17.83
CA LEU A 279 7.57 -0.14 18.83
C LEU A 279 9.07 -0.14 18.55
N VAL A 280 9.65 -1.31 18.24
CA VAL A 280 11.07 -1.44 17.84
C VAL A 280 11.36 -0.56 16.63
N ARG A 281 10.52 -0.62 15.59
CA ARG A 281 10.64 0.22 14.38
C ARG A 281 10.50 1.72 14.67
N SER A 282 9.83 2.08 15.76
CA SER A 282 9.68 3.46 16.24
C SER A 282 10.77 3.90 17.22
N ARG A 283 11.80 3.07 17.42
CA ARG A 283 12.91 3.28 18.37
C ARG A 283 12.47 3.40 19.83
N ARG A 284 11.38 2.71 20.20
CA ARG A 284 10.85 2.60 21.56
C ARG A 284 11.12 1.21 22.11
N SER A 285 12.38 0.79 22.06
CA SER A 285 12.79 -0.60 22.34
C SER A 285 12.62 -0.97 23.83
N ASP A 286 12.69 0.01 24.72
CA ASP A 286 12.39 -0.14 26.15
C ASP A 286 10.93 -0.50 26.38
N GLU A 287 9.99 0.21 25.75
CA GLU A 287 8.57 -0.10 25.82
C GLU A 287 8.24 -1.42 25.10
N ALA A 288 8.96 -1.72 24.01
CA ALA A 288 8.82 -2.98 23.29
C ALA A 288 9.15 -4.18 24.20
N ALA A 289 10.24 -4.10 24.96
CA ALA A 289 10.64 -5.14 25.92
C ALA A 289 9.58 -5.33 27.02
N VAL A 290 9.01 -4.24 27.55
CA VAL A 290 7.92 -4.30 28.55
C VAL A 290 6.66 -4.99 27.99
N LEU A 291 6.24 -4.64 26.77
CA LEU A 291 5.08 -5.30 26.14
C LEU A 291 5.35 -6.77 25.83
N LEU A 292 6.59 -7.12 25.51
CA LEU A 292 7.00 -8.50 25.30
C LEU A 292 6.96 -9.29 26.62
N GLU A 293 7.39 -8.68 27.73
CA GLU A 293 7.25 -9.25 29.07
C GLU A 293 5.78 -9.49 29.43
N ASP A 294 4.89 -8.53 29.15
CA ASP A 294 3.45 -8.69 29.36
C ASP A 294 2.88 -9.92 28.61
N ILE A 295 3.31 -10.15 27.36
CA ILE A 295 2.91 -11.35 26.59
C ILE A 295 3.44 -12.62 27.27
N SER A 296 4.70 -12.61 27.71
CA SER A 296 5.34 -13.74 28.38
C SER A 296 4.61 -14.12 29.67
N GLN A 297 4.35 -13.13 30.54
CA GLN A 297 3.63 -13.33 31.80
C GLN A 297 2.21 -13.91 31.56
N ARG A 298 1.51 -13.43 30.53
CA ARG A 298 0.18 -13.96 30.13
C ARG A 298 0.24 -15.37 29.54
N SER A 299 1.41 -15.78 29.08
CA SER A 299 1.64 -17.04 28.38
C SER A 299 2.37 -18.10 29.21
N LYS A 300 2.40 -17.93 30.55
CA LYS A 300 3.12 -18.79 31.51
C LYS A 300 4.65 -18.66 31.41
N ASP A 301 5.13 -17.42 31.40
CA ASP A 301 6.55 -17.06 31.30
C ASP A 301 7.23 -17.65 30.06
N ASN A 302 6.53 -17.57 28.91
CA ASN A 302 7.05 -18.02 27.63
C ASN A 302 6.48 -17.21 26.46
N LEU A 303 7.13 -17.20 25.30
CA LEU A 303 6.66 -16.52 24.08
C LEU A 303 6.29 -17.56 23.01
N PRO A 304 5.04 -18.04 22.98
CA PRO A 304 4.62 -19.06 22.02
C PRO A 304 4.70 -18.53 20.58
N HIS A 305 5.08 -19.38 19.63
CA HIS A 305 5.12 -19.09 18.20
C HIS A 305 6.03 -17.93 17.76
N ILE A 306 6.93 -17.45 18.63
CA ILE A 306 7.84 -16.34 18.29
C ILE A 306 8.79 -16.72 17.14
N ALA A 307 9.22 -17.98 17.08
CA ALA A 307 10.13 -18.47 16.04
C ALA A 307 9.51 -18.45 14.62
N THR A 308 8.17 -18.49 14.52
CA THR A 308 7.43 -18.45 13.25
C THR A 308 6.94 -17.05 12.89
N LEU A 309 7.29 -16.03 13.68
CA LEU A 309 6.93 -14.65 13.40
C LEU A 309 7.69 -14.13 12.17
N ARG A 310 6.96 -13.53 11.23
CA ARG A 310 7.58 -12.83 10.09
C ARG A 310 8.38 -11.62 10.59
N ASN A 311 9.63 -11.50 10.13
CA ASN A 311 10.60 -10.48 10.59
C ASN A 311 11.01 -10.62 12.06
N VAL A 312 11.03 -11.84 12.61
CA VAL A 312 11.59 -12.11 13.95
C VAL A 312 13.02 -11.59 14.10
N GLN A 313 13.78 -11.57 13.00
CA GLN A 313 15.13 -11.01 12.92
C GLN A 313 15.18 -9.55 13.39
N THR A 314 14.16 -8.73 13.10
CA THR A 314 14.09 -7.34 13.58
C THR A 314 14.03 -7.26 15.11
N LEU A 315 13.40 -8.24 15.79
CA LEU A 315 13.41 -8.32 17.24
C LEU A 315 14.76 -8.82 17.77
N LEU A 316 15.37 -9.79 17.08
CA LEU A 316 16.67 -10.37 17.45
C LEU A 316 17.84 -9.39 17.26
N GLU A 317 17.72 -8.46 16.32
CA GLU A 317 18.74 -7.44 16.03
C GLU A 317 18.61 -6.18 16.89
N ASP A 318 17.47 -6.00 17.56
CA ASP A 318 17.30 -4.90 18.52
C ASP A 318 18.03 -5.23 19.83
N PRO A 319 19.00 -4.41 20.29
CA PRO A 319 19.82 -4.73 21.45
C PRO A 319 18.99 -4.98 22.72
N MET A 320 17.97 -4.15 22.98
CA MET A 320 17.18 -4.23 24.22
C MET A 320 16.26 -5.44 24.22
N VAL A 321 15.59 -5.70 23.10
CA VAL A 321 14.73 -6.87 22.97
C VAL A 321 15.56 -8.16 22.97
N SER A 322 16.70 -8.17 22.27
CA SER A 322 17.61 -9.32 22.23
C SER A 322 18.19 -9.70 23.60
N GLU A 323 18.45 -8.70 24.45
CA GLU A 323 18.92 -8.92 25.83
C GLU A 323 17.82 -9.52 26.71
N ALA A 324 16.55 -9.13 26.50
CA ALA A 324 15.42 -9.64 27.27
C ALA A 324 14.96 -11.05 26.84
N LEU A 325 15.11 -11.41 25.56
CA LEU A 325 14.56 -12.65 25.00
C LEU A 325 15.00 -13.95 25.73
N PRO A 326 16.26 -14.15 26.14
CA PRO A 326 16.69 -15.34 26.86
C PRO A 326 15.94 -15.57 28.19
N ASP A 327 15.50 -14.50 28.86
CA ASP A 327 14.75 -14.59 30.11
C ASP A 327 13.25 -14.84 29.87
N LEU A 328 12.74 -14.43 28.70
CA LEU A 328 11.32 -14.47 28.36
C LEU A 328 10.89 -15.72 27.59
N VAL A 329 11.81 -16.42 26.92
CA VAL A 329 11.54 -17.62 26.12
C VAL A 329 12.18 -18.84 26.78
N LYS A 330 11.40 -19.91 26.99
CA LYS A 330 11.86 -21.09 27.73
C LYS A 330 11.66 -22.39 26.96
N GLY A 331 12.55 -23.35 27.23
CA GLY A 331 12.45 -24.73 26.74
C GLY A 331 12.50 -24.83 25.21
N CYS A 332 11.62 -25.65 24.64
CA CYS A 332 11.59 -25.93 23.20
C CYS A 332 11.38 -24.67 22.34
N HIS A 333 10.68 -23.64 22.83
CA HIS A 333 10.48 -22.41 22.05
C HIS A 333 11.77 -21.58 21.90
N TYR A 334 12.69 -21.69 22.86
CA TYR A 334 14.00 -21.05 22.73
C TYR A 334 14.87 -21.82 21.73
N GLU A 335 14.82 -23.15 21.76
CA GLU A 335 15.47 -24.01 20.77
C GLU A 335 14.95 -23.75 19.35
N GLU A 336 13.62 -23.64 19.17
CA GLU A 336 12.98 -23.25 17.90
C GLU A 336 13.44 -21.87 17.41
N LEU A 337 13.61 -20.90 18.32
CA LEU A 337 14.10 -19.56 17.98
C LEU A 337 15.56 -19.59 17.51
N LEU A 338 16.40 -20.37 18.17
CA LEU A 338 17.79 -20.59 17.76
C LEU A 338 17.87 -21.32 16.42
N GLU A 339 17.05 -22.34 16.21
CA GLU A 339 16.97 -23.07 14.93
C GLU A 339 16.52 -22.13 13.80
N SER A 340 15.50 -21.29 14.05
CA SER A 340 15.05 -20.28 13.09
C SER A 340 16.18 -19.29 12.73
N ARG A 341 16.96 -18.83 13.72
CA ARG A 341 18.11 -17.94 13.46
C ARG A 341 19.25 -18.65 12.72
N LEU A 342 19.49 -19.93 13.02
CA LEU A 342 20.50 -20.73 12.34
C LEU A 342 20.13 -20.93 10.86
N VAL A 343 18.88 -21.31 10.59
CA VAL A 343 18.35 -21.47 9.22
C VAL A 343 18.44 -20.15 8.44
N ASP A 344 18.11 -19.02 9.08
CA ASP A 344 18.28 -17.68 8.50
C ASP A 344 19.74 -17.42 8.11
N MET A 345 20.69 -17.64 9.03
CA MET A 345 22.12 -17.46 8.77
C MET A 345 22.63 -18.38 7.65
N GLU A 346 22.23 -19.64 7.65
CA GLU A 346 22.61 -20.62 6.63
C GLU A 346 22.06 -20.24 5.25
N SER A 347 20.78 -19.85 5.19
CA SER A 347 20.16 -19.44 3.93
C SER A 347 20.87 -18.23 3.31
N ARG A 348 21.32 -17.29 4.14
CA ARG A 348 22.11 -16.12 3.73
C ARG A 348 23.55 -16.44 3.33
N LEU A 349 24.04 -17.62 3.71
CA LEU A 349 25.28 -18.20 3.20
C LEU A 349 25.05 -19.12 1.99
N GLY A 350 23.79 -19.33 1.59
CA GLY A 350 23.40 -20.26 0.52
C GLY A 350 23.59 -21.73 0.89
N ILE A 351 23.48 -22.05 2.18
CA ILE A 351 23.60 -23.40 2.72
C ILE A 351 22.20 -23.93 3.03
N ARG A 352 21.89 -25.17 2.64
CA ARG A 352 20.60 -25.82 2.92
C ARG A 352 20.78 -27.12 3.68
N TRP A 353 19.81 -27.46 4.52
CA TRP A 353 19.68 -28.78 5.13
C TRP A 353 18.76 -29.65 4.30
N GLU A 354 19.29 -30.71 3.68
CA GLU A 354 18.48 -31.69 2.97
C GLU A 354 18.50 -33.06 3.66
N GLU A 355 17.38 -33.76 3.54
CA GLU A 355 17.22 -35.13 4.00
C GLU A 355 17.84 -36.06 2.95
N LEU A 356 19.09 -36.47 3.19
CA LEU A 356 19.84 -37.31 2.26
C LEU A 356 19.20 -38.71 2.19
N GLN A 357 18.52 -39.01 1.08
CA GLN A 357 17.82 -40.29 0.87
C GLN A 357 18.72 -41.54 0.97
N TRP A 358 20.04 -41.39 0.94
CA TRP A 358 20.99 -42.51 0.97
C TRP A 358 21.71 -42.72 2.31
N SER A 359 21.58 -41.82 3.28
CA SER A 359 22.13 -42.03 4.63
C SER A 359 21.03 -42.54 5.58
N ALA A 360 21.14 -43.79 6.02
CA ALA A 360 20.26 -44.35 7.07
C ALA A 360 20.41 -43.65 8.44
N LYS A 361 21.21 -42.59 8.53
CA LYS A 361 21.41 -41.72 9.70
C LYS A 361 21.76 -40.30 9.26
N GLY A 362 20.76 -39.43 9.18
CA GLY A 362 20.94 -38.00 9.44
C GLY A 362 20.81 -37.05 8.24
N LYS A 363 20.13 -35.94 8.50
CA LYS A 363 20.15 -34.69 7.71
C LYS A 363 21.60 -34.21 7.53
N GLY A 364 21.91 -33.58 6.40
CA GLY A 364 23.23 -33.00 6.15
C GLY A 364 23.16 -31.66 5.43
N HIS A 365 24.20 -30.84 5.58
CA HIS A 365 24.36 -29.61 4.80
C HIS A 365 24.69 -29.96 3.36
N VAL A 366 23.90 -29.42 2.43
CA VAL A 366 24.13 -29.46 0.99
C VAL A 366 24.42 -28.04 0.53
N GLY A 367 25.51 -27.88 -0.21
CA GLY A 367 25.82 -26.68 -0.96
C GLY A 367 26.08 -27.06 -2.41
N ILE A 368 25.74 -26.16 -3.33
CA ILE A 368 26.05 -26.32 -4.76
C ILE A 368 27.56 -26.09 -4.91
N THR A 369 28.33 -27.16 -5.14
CA THR A 369 29.68 -27.06 -5.71
C THR A 369 29.59 -27.36 -7.22
N PRO A 370 30.38 -26.65 -8.06
CA PRO A 370 30.30 -26.78 -9.53
C PRO A 370 30.49 -28.20 -10.06
N ASP A 371 31.19 -29.07 -9.31
CA ASP A 371 31.61 -30.39 -9.79
C ASP A 371 30.97 -31.58 -9.04
N SER A 372 29.98 -31.36 -8.17
CA SER A 372 29.31 -32.50 -7.52
C SER A 372 27.90 -32.14 -7.04
N PRO A 373 26.87 -32.75 -7.63
CA PRO A 373 25.49 -32.51 -7.22
C PRO A 373 25.15 -33.02 -5.80
N TRP A 374 26.09 -33.64 -5.06
CA TRP A 374 25.82 -34.29 -3.76
C TRP A 374 27.01 -34.30 -2.77
N THR A 375 27.89 -33.30 -2.78
CA THR A 375 28.96 -33.24 -1.76
C THR A 375 28.39 -32.75 -0.43
N VAL A 376 28.04 -33.69 0.44
CA VAL A 376 27.83 -33.43 1.87
C VAL A 376 29.08 -32.72 2.39
N PHE A 377 28.93 -31.53 2.97
CA PHE A 377 30.02 -30.84 3.65
C PHE A 377 30.48 -31.69 4.84
N LYS A 378 31.49 -32.52 4.62
CA LYS A 378 32.18 -33.21 5.70
C LYS A 378 33.64 -32.81 5.64
N ASP A 379 34.07 -32.06 6.65
CA ASP A 379 35.47 -31.67 6.90
C ASP A 379 36.08 -30.66 5.91
N GLN A 380 35.28 -29.97 5.08
CA GLN A 380 35.74 -28.81 4.30
C GLN A 380 35.43 -27.49 5.04
N PRO A 381 36.38 -26.54 5.10
CA PRO A 381 36.11 -25.24 5.71
C PRO A 381 35.09 -24.47 4.86
N LEU A 382 34.12 -23.82 5.53
CA LEU A 382 33.10 -22.97 4.91
C LEU A 382 33.71 -21.83 4.07
N LEU A 383 34.92 -21.41 4.43
CA LEU A 383 35.70 -20.38 3.77
C LEU A 383 37.01 -20.99 3.30
N THR A 384 37.25 -21.02 2.00
CA THR A 384 38.56 -21.38 1.45
C THR A 384 39.42 -20.14 1.26
N ILE A 385 40.75 -20.28 1.30
CA ILE A 385 41.71 -19.17 1.11
C ILE A 385 41.52 -18.51 -0.27
N ASP A 386 41.01 -19.28 -1.25
CA ASP A 386 40.77 -18.84 -2.62
C ASP A 386 39.41 -18.12 -2.80
N GLY A 387 38.62 -17.99 -1.73
CA GLY A 387 37.29 -17.36 -1.77
C GLY A 387 36.19 -18.23 -2.39
N ASN A 388 36.51 -19.43 -2.87
CA ASN A 388 35.54 -20.41 -3.34
C ASN A 388 34.78 -20.99 -2.15
N CYS A 389 33.63 -20.39 -1.85
CA CYS A 389 32.75 -20.80 -0.78
C CYS A 389 31.53 -21.49 -1.39
N ALA A 390 31.33 -22.76 -1.05
CA ALA A 390 30.15 -23.49 -1.52
C ALA A 390 28.88 -22.88 -0.91
N GLY A 391 27.87 -22.67 -1.75
CA GLY A 391 26.64 -21.95 -1.40
C GLY A 391 26.56 -20.52 -1.95
N TYR A 392 27.67 -19.87 -2.33
CA TYR A 392 27.61 -18.50 -2.88
C TYR A 392 26.87 -18.42 -4.21
N GLU A 393 26.86 -19.53 -4.96
CA GLU A 393 26.13 -19.74 -6.22
C GLU A 393 24.64 -20.07 -6.01
N ASP A 394 24.21 -20.37 -4.77
CA ASP A 394 22.82 -20.76 -4.51
C ASP A 394 21.87 -19.53 -4.60
N PRO A 395 20.85 -19.57 -5.47
CA PRO A 395 19.89 -18.47 -5.64
C PRO A 395 19.11 -18.12 -4.35
N VAL A 396 18.99 -19.03 -3.38
CA VAL A 396 18.35 -18.75 -2.09
C VAL A 396 19.12 -17.69 -1.30
N ARG A 397 20.44 -17.59 -1.45
CA ARG A 397 21.24 -16.56 -0.78
C ARG A 397 20.80 -15.16 -1.16
N LEU A 398 20.58 -14.91 -2.45
CA LEU A 398 20.13 -13.61 -2.93
C LEU A 398 18.75 -13.26 -2.34
N TRP A 399 17.82 -14.21 -2.38
CA TRP A 399 16.48 -14.00 -1.80
C TRP A 399 16.54 -13.70 -0.30
N SER A 400 17.31 -14.48 0.47
CA SER A 400 17.46 -14.29 1.91
C SER A 400 18.12 -12.96 2.27
N GLU A 401 19.15 -12.54 1.53
CA GLU A 401 19.78 -11.22 1.74
C GLU A 401 18.83 -10.06 1.38
N VAL A 402 18.05 -10.19 0.30
CA VAL A 402 17.00 -9.21 -0.05
C VAL A 402 15.92 -9.14 1.03
N GLN A 403 15.43 -10.27 1.56
CA GLN A 403 14.44 -10.29 2.64
C GLN A 403 14.97 -9.66 3.93
N ALA A 404 16.22 -9.96 4.30
CA ALA A 404 16.83 -9.46 5.53
C ALA A 404 17.13 -7.95 5.45
N ARG A 405 17.61 -7.47 4.29
CA ARG A 405 18.19 -6.12 4.17
C ARG A 405 17.40 -5.15 3.31
N GLY A 406 16.45 -5.61 2.50
CA GLY A 406 15.77 -4.80 1.51
C GLY A 406 14.98 -3.63 2.10
N CYS A 407 14.49 -3.77 3.33
CA CYS A 407 13.81 -2.70 4.07
C CYS A 407 14.75 -1.88 4.97
N SER A 408 16.06 -2.13 4.91
CA SER A 408 17.03 -1.45 5.77
C SER A 408 17.13 0.05 5.43
N LYS A 409 17.42 0.82 6.48
CA LYS A 409 17.74 2.26 6.43
C LYS A 409 19.25 2.51 6.44
N SER A 410 20.06 1.48 6.26
CA SER A 410 21.52 1.54 6.20
C SER A 410 22.02 1.41 4.77
N ARG A 411 22.87 2.35 4.34
CA ARG A 411 23.52 2.27 3.01
C ARG A 411 24.40 1.04 2.86
N ASN A 412 25.04 0.59 3.94
CA ASN A 412 25.91 -0.58 3.93
C ASN A 412 25.09 -1.86 3.74
N ASP A 413 23.91 -1.95 4.34
CA ASP A 413 23.03 -3.11 4.18
C ASP A 413 22.51 -3.21 2.73
N LEU A 414 22.13 -2.08 2.14
CA LEU A 414 21.69 -2.06 0.74
C LEU A 414 22.84 -2.33 -0.23
N ARG A 415 24.06 -1.89 0.10
CA ARG A 415 25.26 -2.22 -0.70
C ARG A 415 25.52 -3.72 -0.72
N GLN A 416 25.29 -4.43 0.39
CA GLN A 416 25.45 -5.88 0.41
C GLN A 416 24.46 -6.58 -0.53
N ILE A 417 23.25 -6.07 -0.71
CA ILE A 417 22.33 -6.59 -1.73
C ILE A 417 22.93 -6.41 -3.13
N VAL A 418 23.51 -5.24 -3.41
CA VAL A 418 24.19 -4.98 -4.70
C VAL A 418 25.38 -5.91 -4.92
N ASP A 419 26.19 -6.17 -3.89
CA ASP A 419 27.31 -7.10 -3.98
C ASP A 419 26.81 -8.51 -4.33
N VAL A 420 25.75 -8.99 -3.68
CA VAL A 420 25.14 -10.32 -3.96
C VAL A 420 24.47 -10.36 -5.34
N LEU A 421 23.87 -9.27 -5.81
CA LEU A 421 23.34 -9.18 -7.18
C LEU A 421 24.44 -9.33 -8.23
N ASN A 422 25.60 -8.69 -8.02
CA ASN A 422 26.75 -8.81 -8.93
C ASN A 422 27.34 -10.24 -8.93
N GLU A 423 27.32 -10.91 -7.77
CA GLU A 423 27.76 -12.31 -7.66
C GLU A 423 26.80 -13.29 -8.36
N GLN A 424 25.52 -12.92 -8.51
CA GLN A 424 24.45 -13.72 -9.10
C GLN A 424 24.06 -13.23 -10.50
N ASP A 425 24.88 -12.37 -11.11
CA ASP A 425 24.62 -11.92 -12.48
C ASP A 425 24.69 -13.12 -13.44
N GLY A 426 23.67 -13.25 -14.29
CA GLY A 426 23.51 -14.37 -15.21
C GLY A 426 22.86 -15.65 -14.62
N THR A 427 22.51 -15.71 -13.34
CA THR A 427 21.81 -16.86 -12.74
C THR A 427 20.28 -16.66 -12.70
N ALA A 428 19.66 -16.90 -13.85
CA ALA A 428 18.24 -16.63 -14.03
C ALA A 428 17.32 -17.57 -13.21
N GLN A 429 16.38 -17.02 -12.44
CA GLN A 429 15.54 -17.74 -11.47
C GLN A 429 14.06 -17.74 -11.87
N ARG A 430 13.40 -18.90 -11.82
CA ARG A 430 11.94 -18.96 -12.06
C ARG A 430 11.18 -18.22 -10.98
N VAL A 431 10.19 -17.44 -11.38
CA VAL A 431 9.31 -16.71 -10.47
C VAL A 431 7.86 -17.03 -10.76
N ALA A 432 7.06 -17.04 -9.71
CA ALA A 432 5.61 -17.03 -9.82
C ALA A 432 5.11 -15.58 -9.76
N VAL A 433 4.07 -15.28 -10.55
CA VAL A 433 3.52 -13.93 -10.73
C VAL A 433 2.06 -13.93 -10.34
N TRP A 434 1.66 -12.92 -9.58
CA TRP A 434 0.30 -12.69 -9.15
C TRP A 434 -0.12 -11.26 -9.49
N PRO A 435 -1.06 -11.08 -10.42
CA PRO A 435 -1.66 -9.77 -10.68
C PRO A 435 -2.32 -9.19 -9.43
N VAL A 436 -2.36 -7.86 -9.32
CA VAL A 436 -2.91 -7.13 -8.15
C VAL A 436 -4.44 -7.24 -8.07
N ASP A 437 -5.13 -7.43 -9.21
CA ASP A 437 -6.59 -7.51 -9.28
C ASP A 437 -7.05 -8.93 -9.64
N GLN A 438 -8.11 -9.41 -9.00
CA GLN A 438 -8.73 -10.70 -9.28
C GLN A 438 -9.26 -10.78 -10.72
N GLU A 439 -9.82 -9.70 -11.25
CA GLU A 439 -10.29 -9.65 -12.66
C GLU A 439 -9.10 -9.82 -13.62
N MET A 440 -7.96 -9.23 -13.27
CA MET A 440 -6.73 -9.36 -14.04
C MET A 440 -6.14 -10.77 -13.90
N GLN A 441 -6.21 -11.38 -12.72
CA GLN A 441 -5.79 -12.75 -12.49
C GLN A 441 -6.63 -13.76 -13.30
N ASP A 442 -7.95 -13.59 -13.31
CA ASP A 442 -8.87 -14.45 -14.07
C ASP A 442 -8.66 -14.27 -15.59
N PHE A 443 -8.44 -13.03 -16.04
CA PHE A 443 -8.04 -12.73 -17.42
C PHE A 443 -6.73 -13.42 -17.77
N PHE A 444 -5.74 -13.36 -16.88
CA PHE A 444 -4.43 -13.94 -17.07
C PHE A 444 -4.48 -15.47 -17.20
N GLN A 445 -5.19 -16.13 -16.29
CA GLN A 445 -5.36 -17.59 -16.31
C GLN A 445 -6.13 -18.08 -17.54
N SER A 446 -7.08 -17.29 -18.04
CA SER A 446 -7.89 -17.66 -19.21
C SER A 446 -7.17 -17.42 -20.54
N HIS A 447 -6.37 -16.36 -20.66
CA HIS A 447 -5.72 -15.98 -21.93
C HIS A 447 -4.28 -16.47 -22.05
N PHE A 448 -3.59 -16.71 -20.92
CA PHE A 448 -2.19 -17.11 -20.88
C PHE A 448 -1.95 -18.27 -19.88
N PRO A 449 -2.57 -19.45 -20.09
CA PRO A 449 -2.49 -20.54 -19.11
C PRO A 449 -1.09 -21.17 -18.96
N SER A 450 -0.20 -20.96 -19.95
CA SER A 450 1.14 -21.56 -20.02
C SER A 450 2.28 -20.55 -19.94
N VAL A 451 1.98 -19.28 -19.63
CA VAL A 451 3.03 -18.27 -19.53
C VAL A 451 3.89 -18.52 -18.30
N GLU A 452 5.19 -18.48 -18.50
CA GLU A 452 6.19 -18.63 -17.45
C GLU A 452 7.02 -17.36 -17.36
N PHE A 453 7.53 -17.09 -16.15
CA PHE A 453 8.36 -15.93 -15.87
C PHE A 453 9.67 -16.33 -15.24
N GLN A 454 10.71 -15.57 -15.56
CA GLN A 454 12.04 -15.71 -15.02
C GLN A 454 12.57 -14.35 -14.62
N TRP A 455 13.06 -14.25 -13.38
CA TRP A 455 13.82 -13.10 -12.91
C TRP A 455 15.29 -13.31 -13.28
N ASN A 456 15.88 -12.32 -13.94
CA ASN A 456 17.32 -12.24 -14.17
C ASN A 456 17.89 -11.24 -13.15
N PRO A 457 18.59 -11.72 -12.10
CA PRO A 457 19.29 -10.84 -11.17
C PRO A 457 20.35 -10.04 -11.91
N GLU A 458 20.31 -8.71 -11.74
CA GLU A 458 21.29 -7.81 -12.35
C GLU A 458 21.37 -6.55 -11.50
N HIS A 459 22.60 -6.09 -11.22
CA HIS A 459 22.82 -4.76 -10.68
C HIS A 459 22.80 -3.74 -11.82
N SER A 460 21.77 -2.89 -11.84
CA SER A 460 21.63 -1.82 -12.82
C SER A 460 21.61 -0.46 -12.10
N PRO A 461 22.76 0.24 -11.99
CA PRO A 461 22.79 1.63 -11.56
C PRO A 461 21.80 2.48 -12.37
N LEU A 462 21.12 3.42 -11.72
CA LEU A 462 20.16 4.29 -12.40
C LEU A 462 20.88 5.40 -13.16
N GLU A 463 20.79 5.35 -14.49
CA GLU A 463 21.10 6.46 -15.37
C GLU A 463 19.80 7.16 -15.77
N PHE A 464 19.71 8.46 -15.51
CA PHE A 464 18.64 9.30 -16.05
C PHE A 464 19.23 10.18 -17.16
N SER A 465 18.47 10.38 -18.23
CA SER A 465 18.88 11.15 -19.42
C SER A 465 19.37 12.58 -19.11
N GLU A 466 18.98 13.17 -17.98
CA GLU A 466 19.36 14.52 -17.54
C GLU A 466 20.55 14.57 -16.57
N THR A 467 20.98 13.43 -16.02
CA THR A 467 22.12 13.32 -15.10
C THR A 467 22.95 12.08 -15.47
N PRO A 468 23.90 12.19 -16.42
CA PRO A 468 24.79 11.09 -16.73
C PRO A 468 25.56 10.68 -15.47
N LEU A 469 25.69 9.38 -15.23
CA LEU A 469 26.51 8.87 -14.13
C LEU A 469 27.94 9.42 -14.29
N PRO A 470 28.64 9.74 -13.18
CA PRO A 470 30.08 9.95 -13.24
C PRO A 470 30.69 8.71 -13.92
N ALA A 471 31.65 8.93 -14.82
CA ALA A 471 32.29 7.84 -15.56
C ALA A 471 32.64 6.69 -14.60
N LEU A 472 32.32 5.45 -15.00
CA LEU A 472 32.55 4.16 -14.33
C LEU A 472 33.97 3.95 -13.73
N TYR A 473 34.88 4.90 -13.93
CA TYR A 473 36.26 4.92 -13.46
C TYR A 473 36.53 5.86 -12.26
N ASP A 474 35.57 6.67 -11.81
CA ASP A 474 35.75 7.44 -10.57
C ASP A 474 35.42 6.58 -9.35
N ARG A 475 36.39 5.76 -8.93
CA ARG A 475 36.39 4.92 -7.71
C ARG A 475 36.30 5.73 -6.40
N SER A 476 35.68 6.92 -6.40
CA SER A 476 35.32 7.57 -5.15
C SER A 476 34.13 6.81 -4.55
N ASP A 477 34.33 6.27 -3.35
CA ASP A 477 33.47 5.42 -2.50
C ASP A 477 32.07 5.97 -2.15
N LYS A 478 31.46 6.80 -2.99
CA LYS A 478 30.15 7.38 -2.68
C LYS A 478 29.06 6.42 -3.12
N CYS A 479 28.68 5.54 -2.18
CA CYS A 479 27.42 4.81 -2.21
C CYS A 479 26.25 5.82 -2.24
N THR A 480 25.82 6.18 -3.46
CA THR A 480 24.72 7.09 -3.73
C THR A 480 23.43 6.30 -4.01
N PRO A 481 22.25 6.92 -3.86
CA PRO A 481 20.99 6.27 -4.22
C PRO A 481 20.96 5.75 -5.66
N ALA A 482 21.57 6.47 -6.62
CA ALA A 482 21.62 6.04 -8.01
C ALA A 482 22.47 4.77 -8.20
N THR A 483 23.65 4.71 -7.57
CA THR A 483 24.53 3.52 -7.61
C THR A 483 23.92 2.30 -6.91
N LEU A 484 23.02 2.53 -5.95
CA LEU A 484 22.26 1.48 -5.26
C LEU A 484 21.02 1.00 -6.03
N GLY A 485 20.68 1.64 -7.17
CA GLY A 485 19.48 1.28 -7.93
C GLY A 485 18.17 1.76 -7.27
N LEU A 486 18.20 2.84 -6.48
CA LEU A 486 17.04 3.30 -5.72
C LEU A 486 16.09 4.15 -6.57
N LEU A 487 14.90 3.61 -6.81
CA LEU A 487 13.88 4.16 -7.69
C LEU A 487 12.64 4.55 -6.89
N ARG A 488 11.98 5.63 -7.30
CA ARG A 488 10.68 6.05 -6.78
C ARG A 488 9.65 6.03 -7.88
N ALA A 489 8.54 5.33 -7.67
CA ALA A 489 7.38 5.37 -8.56
C ALA A 489 6.24 6.15 -7.89
N ARG A 490 5.87 7.30 -8.47
CA ARG A 490 4.77 8.16 -8.00
C ARG A 490 3.53 7.97 -8.85
N ALA A 491 2.34 7.89 -8.25
CA ALA A 491 1.11 7.91 -9.05
C ALA A 491 1.06 9.17 -9.91
N ALA A 492 0.71 9.02 -11.18
CA ALA A 492 0.48 10.16 -12.07
C ALA A 492 -1.02 10.34 -12.25
N VAL A 493 -1.50 11.54 -11.98
CA VAL A 493 -2.89 11.95 -12.24
C VAL A 493 -2.86 13.01 -13.34
N ASN A 494 -3.50 12.74 -14.48
CA ASN A 494 -3.48 13.62 -15.65
C ASN A 494 -2.04 14.00 -16.11
N GLY A 495 -1.10 13.06 -16.01
CA GLY A 495 0.31 13.26 -16.35
C GLY A 495 1.12 14.02 -15.30
N VAL A 496 0.51 14.44 -14.18
CA VAL A 496 1.19 15.13 -13.08
C VAL A 496 1.55 14.12 -11.98
N PRO A 497 2.83 13.98 -11.64
CA PRO A 497 3.24 13.12 -10.53
C PRO A 497 2.72 13.66 -9.21
N GLN A 498 2.18 12.77 -8.39
CA GLN A 498 1.63 13.11 -7.08
C GLN A 498 2.70 12.88 -6.00
N ASP A 499 2.95 13.88 -5.16
CA ASP A 499 3.80 13.78 -3.97
C ASP A 499 3.01 13.30 -2.74
N THR A 500 1.99 12.46 -2.98
CA THR A 500 1.08 11.92 -1.95
C THR A 500 1.46 10.49 -1.56
N ASN A 501 0.72 9.90 -0.62
CA ASN A 501 0.91 8.55 -0.07
C ASN A 501 0.89 7.40 -1.09
N LYS A 502 0.62 7.66 -2.37
CA LYS A 502 0.66 6.71 -3.50
C LYS A 502 2.05 6.66 -4.14
N CYS A 503 3.07 6.39 -3.34
CA CYS A 503 4.46 6.38 -3.79
C CYS A 503 5.14 5.06 -3.39
N LEU A 504 5.73 4.37 -4.36
CA LEU A 504 6.57 3.20 -4.10
C LEU A 504 8.05 3.61 -4.00
N ARG A 505 8.76 2.98 -3.07
CA ARG A 505 10.19 3.20 -2.80
C ARG A 505 10.90 1.89 -3.02
N LEU A 506 11.68 1.83 -4.10
CA LEU A 506 12.11 0.58 -4.70
C LEU A 506 13.63 0.51 -4.74
N ILE A 507 14.16 -0.70 -4.60
CA ILE A 507 15.51 -1.05 -5.04
C ILE A 507 15.40 -1.99 -6.23
N GLN A 508 16.02 -1.62 -7.36
CA GLN A 508 16.05 -2.47 -8.55
C GLN A 508 16.91 -3.71 -8.29
N LEU A 509 16.38 -4.87 -8.64
CA LEU A 509 17.01 -6.18 -8.44
C LEU A 509 17.24 -6.95 -9.76
N GLY A 510 16.91 -6.36 -10.91
CA GLY A 510 17.15 -6.94 -12.23
C GLY A 510 15.96 -6.82 -13.16
N THR A 511 15.82 -7.78 -14.08
CA THR A 511 14.83 -7.77 -15.16
C THR A 511 13.91 -8.98 -15.11
N LEU A 512 12.73 -8.87 -15.71
CA LEU A 512 11.79 -9.98 -15.83
C LEU A 512 11.68 -10.41 -17.29
N ASP A 513 11.92 -11.68 -17.55
CA ASP A 513 11.65 -12.32 -18.82
C ASP A 513 10.40 -13.18 -18.75
N MET A 514 9.79 -13.40 -19.91
CA MET A 514 8.58 -14.20 -20.06
C MET A 514 8.68 -15.10 -21.28
N ARG A 515 7.96 -16.22 -21.25
CA ARG A 515 7.72 -17.09 -22.41
C ARG A 515 6.31 -17.64 -22.36
N PHE A 516 5.70 -17.90 -23.50
CA PHE A 516 4.30 -18.35 -23.58
C PHE A 516 4.13 -19.87 -23.53
N GLY A 517 5.21 -20.62 -23.72
CA GLY A 517 5.28 -22.06 -23.63
C GLY A 517 6.67 -22.55 -23.24
N ALA A 518 6.76 -23.80 -22.80
CA ALA A 518 8.01 -24.38 -22.30
C ALA A 518 9.13 -24.49 -23.36
N GLU A 519 8.76 -24.54 -24.64
CA GLU A 519 9.65 -24.62 -25.80
C GLU A 519 9.92 -23.25 -26.45
N ASP A 520 9.21 -22.20 -26.03
CA ASP A 520 9.40 -20.86 -26.56
C ASP A 520 10.67 -20.23 -25.98
N GLU A 521 11.32 -19.39 -26.78
CA GLU A 521 12.45 -18.58 -26.32
C GLU A 521 12.02 -17.58 -25.24
N TRP A 522 12.91 -17.33 -24.28
CA TRP A 522 12.71 -16.29 -23.27
C TRP A 522 12.79 -14.92 -23.94
N LEU A 523 11.76 -14.11 -23.70
CA LEU A 523 11.65 -12.75 -24.22
C LEU A 523 11.58 -11.75 -23.07
N ARG A 524 12.22 -10.59 -23.26
CA ARG A 524 12.11 -9.49 -22.31
C ARG A 524 10.67 -9.03 -22.19
N SER A 525 10.13 -9.05 -20.97
CA SER A 525 8.75 -8.65 -20.71
C SER A 525 8.54 -7.13 -20.70
N GLY A 526 9.63 -6.36 -20.58
CA GLY A 526 9.58 -4.91 -20.37
C GLY A 526 9.35 -4.50 -18.91
N TYR A 527 9.32 -5.47 -17.98
CA TYR A 527 9.28 -5.21 -16.54
C TYR A 527 10.68 -5.27 -15.92
N ILE A 528 10.94 -4.38 -14.95
CA ILE A 528 12.05 -4.54 -14.00
C ILE A 528 11.55 -5.27 -12.76
N VAL A 529 12.44 -6.04 -12.14
CA VAL A 529 12.21 -6.64 -10.82
C VAL A 529 12.74 -5.70 -9.77
N ALA A 530 11.93 -5.40 -8.76
CA ALA A 530 12.30 -4.49 -7.68
C ALA A 530 11.77 -4.97 -6.33
N TRP A 531 12.41 -4.53 -5.26
CA TRP A 531 11.95 -4.74 -3.89
C TRP A 531 11.37 -3.45 -3.31
N ASP A 532 10.14 -3.54 -2.82
CA ASP A 532 9.49 -2.49 -2.07
C ASP A 532 10.11 -2.36 -0.68
N ARG A 533 10.92 -1.31 -0.52
CA ARG A 533 11.67 -1.03 0.71
C ARG A 533 10.76 -0.66 1.88
N GLN A 534 9.56 -0.18 1.63
CA GLN A 534 8.63 0.21 2.68
C GLN A 534 7.88 -1.02 3.22
N PHE A 535 7.52 -1.94 2.33
CA PHE A 535 6.58 -3.02 2.65
C PHE A 535 7.15 -4.43 2.65
N GLY A 536 8.39 -4.60 2.18
CA GLY A 536 9.12 -5.86 2.20
C GLY A 536 8.57 -6.90 1.24
N GLU A 537 8.34 -6.48 0.00
CA GLU A 537 7.71 -7.31 -1.04
C GLU A 537 8.43 -7.13 -2.37
N MET A 538 8.58 -8.24 -3.10
CA MET A 538 9.13 -8.22 -4.46
C MET A 538 8.00 -7.96 -5.46
N ILE A 539 8.23 -7.01 -6.35
CA ILE A 539 7.29 -6.59 -7.39
C ILE A 539 8.00 -6.55 -8.74
N ALA A 540 7.23 -6.67 -9.81
CA ALA A 540 7.67 -6.32 -11.15
C ALA A 540 6.93 -5.07 -11.63
N LEU A 541 7.69 -4.11 -12.17
CA LEU A 541 7.24 -2.79 -12.57
C LEU A 541 7.45 -2.57 -14.07
N TYR A 542 6.40 -2.25 -14.82
CA TYR A 542 6.45 -2.12 -16.28
C TYR A 542 7.11 -0.83 -16.79
N VAL A 543 8.38 -0.89 -17.19
CA VAL A 543 9.10 0.28 -17.71
C VAL A 543 9.11 0.37 -19.25
N GLY A 544 8.62 -0.66 -19.95
CA GLY A 544 8.54 -0.73 -21.41
C GLY A 544 9.85 -1.14 -22.10
N ALA A 545 11.01 -0.72 -21.56
CA ALA A 545 12.33 -1.19 -21.98
C ALA A 545 12.96 -2.03 -20.87
N GLY A 546 13.01 -3.35 -21.04
CA GLY A 546 13.52 -4.28 -20.02
C GLY A 546 15.03 -4.21 -19.74
N SER A 547 15.76 -3.23 -20.28
CA SER A 547 17.18 -2.96 -20.00
C SER A 547 17.57 -1.58 -20.57
N GLY A 548 18.45 -0.82 -19.92
CA GLY A 548 18.99 0.46 -20.41
C GLY A 548 18.56 1.68 -19.57
N ILE A 549 18.82 2.88 -20.10
CA ILE A 549 18.49 4.16 -19.44
C ILE A 549 16.98 4.20 -19.15
N ILE A 550 16.61 4.31 -17.88
CA ILE A 550 15.22 4.51 -17.47
C ILE A 550 14.91 5.99 -17.67
N ASP A 551 14.10 6.31 -18.68
CA ASP A 551 13.66 7.68 -18.89
C ASP A 551 12.82 8.16 -17.71
N ARG A 552 13.14 9.35 -17.18
CA ARG A 552 12.25 10.05 -16.25
C ARG A 552 10.98 10.41 -17.01
N GLY A 553 9.84 9.99 -16.50
CA GLY A 553 8.60 10.34 -17.16
C GLY A 553 7.42 9.45 -16.82
N PRO A 554 6.26 9.78 -17.39
CA PRO A 554 5.09 8.92 -17.34
C PRO A 554 5.38 7.60 -18.09
N THR A 555 5.10 6.48 -17.44
CA THR A 555 5.21 5.16 -18.07
C THR A 555 4.08 4.89 -19.07
N SER A 556 4.36 3.99 -20.02
CA SER A 556 3.38 3.60 -21.03
C SER A 556 2.17 2.91 -20.36
N PRO A 557 0.93 3.32 -20.68
CA PRO A 557 -0.28 2.68 -20.15
C PRO A 557 -0.51 1.27 -20.71
N ASN A 558 0.27 0.84 -21.71
CA ASN A 558 0.09 -0.43 -22.42
C ASN A 558 0.87 -1.59 -21.77
N ALA A 559 0.85 -1.69 -20.44
CA ALA A 559 1.47 -2.79 -19.73
C ALA A 559 0.66 -4.08 -19.95
N PRO A 560 1.25 -5.16 -20.49
CA PRO A 560 0.49 -6.36 -20.89
C PRO A 560 -0.18 -7.06 -19.72
N PHE A 561 0.39 -6.95 -18.51
CA PHE A 561 -0.09 -7.59 -17.29
C PHE A 561 -0.39 -6.58 -16.18
N GLY A 562 -0.66 -5.33 -16.57
CA GLY A 562 -0.81 -4.22 -15.63
C GLY A 562 0.53 -3.58 -15.26
N ALA A 563 0.44 -2.37 -14.71
CA ALA A 563 1.59 -1.53 -14.37
C ALA A 563 2.54 -2.18 -13.35
N ILE A 564 1.97 -2.91 -12.38
CA ILE A 564 2.65 -3.54 -11.26
C ILE A 564 2.09 -4.94 -11.10
N VAL A 565 2.96 -5.93 -10.91
CA VAL A 565 2.59 -7.30 -10.53
C VAL A 565 3.42 -7.76 -9.34
N HIS A 566 2.83 -8.57 -8.45
CA HIS A 566 3.58 -9.16 -7.34
C HIS A 566 4.27 -10.42 -7.82
N ILE A 567 5.53 -10.60 -7.42
CA ILE A 567 6.32 -11.76 -7.82
C ILE A 567 7.02 -12.40 -6.63
N ARG A 568 7.35 -13.69 -6.75
CA ARG A 568 8.15 -14.42 -5.76
C ARG A 568 8.97 -15.52 -6.45
N PRO A 569 10.21 -15.79 -6.00
CA PRO A 569 10.96 -16.94 -6.49
C PRO A 569 10.21 -18.25 -6.24
N ALA A 570 10.14 -19.12 -7.26
CA ALA A 570 9.37 -20.36 -7.20
C ALA A 570 9.92 -21.38 -6.17
N GLN A 571 11.16 -21.20 -5.74
CA GLN A 571 11.83 -22.05 -4.76
C GLN A 571 11.43 -21.72 -3.31
N VAL A 572 10.70 -20.62 -3.07
CA VAL A 572 10.26 -20.21 -1.73
C VAL A 572 8.96 -20.92 -1.38
N SER A 573 8.92 -21.57 -0.22
CA SER A 573 7.77 -22.35 0.24
C SER A 573 6.51 -21.49 0.42
N SER A 574 5.36 -22.03 0.01
CA SER A 574 4.07 -21.31 -0.05
C SER A 574 3.44 -20.98 1.31
N ASN A 575 4.09 -21.32 2.43
CA ASN A 575 3.52 -21.18 3.77
C ASN A 575 3.50 -19.73 4.30
N GLU A 576 4.16 -18.80 3.62
CA GLU A 576 3.95 -17.37 3.88
C GLU A 576 2.63 -16.90 3.27
N HIS A 577 1.57 -16.89 4.10
CA HIS A 577 0.30 -16.26 3.76
C HIS A 577 0.55 -14.82 3.30
N TRP A 578 0.10 -14.53 2.07
CA TRP A 578 0.10 -13.18 1.53
C TRP A 578 -0.80 -12.28 2.40
N PRO A 579 -0.44 -11.00 2.61
CA PRO A 579 -1.37 -10.08 3.22
C PRO A 579 -2.48 -9.76 2.21
N SER A 580 -3.51 -10.60 2.16
CA SER A 580 -4.67 -10.43 1.27
C SER A 580 -5.49 -9.16 1.52
N ASP A 581 -5.16 -8.38 2.56
CA ASP A 581 -5.89 -7.18 2.99
C ASP A 581 -5.21 -5.85 2.59
N ARG A 582 -4.09 -5.88 1.86
CA ARG A 582 -3.43 -4.64 1.45
C ARG A 582 -4.21 -4.03 0.29
N HIS A 583 -4.90 -2.90 0.56
CA HIS A 583 -5.57 -2.12 -0.47
C HIS A 583 -4.62 -1.89 -1.64
N SER A 584 -5.11 -2.01 -2.89
CA SER A 584 -4.31 -1.79 -4.09
C SER A 584 -3.59 -0.45 -3.97
N ARG A 585 -2.27 -0.50 -3.71
CA ARG A 585 -1.49 0.64 -3.20
C ARG A 585 -1.18 1.68 -4.26
N MET A 586 -1.34 1.27 -5.51
CA MET A 586 -1.36 2.16 -6.66
C MET A 586 -2.46 1.68 -7.60
N PRO A 587 -3.70 2.18 -7.45
CA PRO A 587 -4.74 1.98 -8.46
C PRO A 587 -4.46 2.80 -9.73
N ALA A 588 -3.41 3.63 -9.73
CA ALA A 588 -3.07 4.46 -10.87
C ALA A 588 -2.52 3.61 -12.02
N ARG A 589 -3.21 3.68 -13.18
CA ARG A 589 -2.77 3.06 -14.45
C ARG A 589 -1.43 3.60 -14.95
N SER A 590 -1.08 4.81 -14.52
CA SER A 590 0.15 5.51 -14.89
C SER A 590 0.91 5.96 -13.66
N TYR A 591 2.22 5.84 -13.73
CA TYR A 591 3.12 6.32 -12.71
C TYR A 591 4.28 7.08 -13.34
N TYR A 592 4.90 7.92 -12.53
CA TYR A 592 6.07 8.70 -12.89
C TYR A 592 7.27 8.11 -12.17
N LEU A 593 8.30 7.77 -12.94
CA LEU A 593 9.55 7.23 -12.41
C LEU A 593 10.57 8.33 -12.16
N ASP A 594 11.21 8.26 -11.00
CA ASP A 594 12.23 9.20 -10.57
C ASP A 594 13.28 8.51 -9.69
N LEU A 595 14.41 9.18 -9.46
CA LEU A 595 15.39 8.75 -8.47
C LEU A 595 14.76 8.81 -7.07
N ASP A 596 14.93 7.77 -6.26
CA ASP A 596 14.63 7.89 -4.84
C ASP A 596 15.80 8.61 -4.14
N PRO A 597 15.61 9.82 -3.58
CA PRO A 597 16.66 10.46 -2.78
C PRO A 597 16.95 9.71 -1.47
N SER A 598 16.04 8.83 -1.05
CA SER A 598 16.12 7.99 0.16
C SER A 598 16.62 8.75 1.39
N PRO A 599 15.89 9.79 1.85
CA PRO A 599 16.26 10.61 3.01
C PRO A 599 16.27 9.81 4.31
N ASP A 600 15.68 8.61 4.30
CA ASP A 600 15.69 7.65 5.39
C ASP A 600 17.07 6.99 5.59
N LEU A 601 17.95 7.00 4.58
CA LEU A 601 19.24 6.33 4.62
C LEU A 601 20.29 7.07 5.47
N GLY A 602 20.68 6.44 6.57
CA GLY A 602 21.83 6.86 7.38
C GLY A 602 23.14 6.17 6.97
N PHE A 603 24.26 6.79 7.31
CA PHE A 603 25.50 6.05 7.57
C PHE A 603 25.38 5.50 8.98
N ARG A 604 25.27 4.19 9.13
CA ARG A 604 25.54 3.54 10.42
C ARG A 604 26.94 2.98 10.40
#